data_AF-A0A2P6SL68-F1
#
_entry.id   AF-A0A2P6SL68-F1
#
_cell.length_a   1.000
_cell.length_b   1.000
_cell.length_c   1.000
_cell.angle_alpha   90.00
_cell.angle_beta   90.00
_cell.angle_gamma   90.00
#
_symmetry.space_group_name_H-M   'P 1'
#
loop_
_entity.id
_entity.type
_entity.pdbx_description
1 polymer ?
#
loop_
_entity_poly.entity_id
_entity_poly.type
_entity_poly.pdbx_seq_one_letter_code
_entity_poly.pdbx_strand_id
1 'polypeptide(L)'
;MSSINFLPKVSYQTLHHATGGFSPSNQIGSGGFGSVYKGILNQEENNVVAIKVLNLQQKGASKRFVVECNALRNIRHRNLVKILTCCSCTDYNGNDFKALVF
;
A
#
# COMPACT_ATOMS: atom_id res chain seq x y z
N MET A 1 -9.61 2.65 20.22
CA MET A 1 -9.68 1.97 18.91
C MET A 1 -9.40 3.00 17.81
N SER A 2 -8.17 3.06 17.30
CA SER A 2 -7.75 4.09 16.34
C SER A 2 -8.18 3.68 14.93
N SER A 3 -9.38 4.08 14.53
CA SER A 3 -9.98 3.72 13.24
C SER A 3 -9.27 4.40 12.07
N ILE A 4 -8.86 3.61 11.07
CA ILE A 4 -8.35 4.07 9.77
C ILE A 4 -9.53 4.55 8.90
N ASN A 5 -10.27 5.55 9.38
CA ASN A 5 -11.56 5.98 8.81
C ASN A 5 -11.46 7.15 7.83
N PHE A 6 -10.26 7.63 7.48
CA PHE A 6 -10.12 8.92 6.78
C PHE A 6 -9.11 8.95 5.61
N LEU A 7 -8.48 7.83 5.26
CA LEU A 7 -7.79 7.72 3.99
C LEU A 7 -8.77 7.12 2.97
N PRO A 8 -8.85 7.66 1.72
CA PRO A 8 -9.54 6.97 0.64
C PRO A 8 -9.05 5.53 0.62
N LYS A 9 -9.94 4.54 0.62
CA LYS A 9 -9.54 3.13 0.63
C LYS A 9 -9.54 2.62 -0.80
N VAL A 10 -8.38 2.19 -1.28
CA VAL A 10 -8.25 1.48 -2.55
C VAL A 10 -8.53 -0.01 -2.33
N SER A 11 -9.23 -0.64 -3.28
CA SER A 11 -9.55 -2.06 -3.19
C SER A 11 -8.33 -2.94 -3.53
N TYR A 12 -8.32 -4.18 -3.03
CA TYR A 12 -7.32 -5.17 -3.45
C TYR A 12 -7.34 -5.37 -4.96
N GLN A 13 -8.52 -5.49 -5.57
CA GLN A 13 -8.68 -5.69 -7.02
C GLN A 13 -8.03 -4.55 -7.82
N THR A 14 -8.18 -3.31 -7.38
CA THR A 14 -7.54 -2.15 -8.01
C THR A 14 -6.02 -2.27 -7.95
N LEU A 15 -5.46 -2.60 -6.79
CA LEU A 15 -4.00 -2.76 -6.64
C LEU A 15 -3.46 -3.98 -7.40
N HIS A 16 -4.21 -5.08 -7.42
CA HIS A 16 -3.90 -6.27 -8.17
C HIS A 16 -3.83 -5.96 -9.67
N HIS A 17 -4.83 -5.28 -10.24
CA HIS A 17 -4.78 -4.87 -11.65
C HIS A 17 -3.65 -3.87 -11.92
N ALA A 18 -3.48 -2.86 -11.06
CA ALA A 18 -2.46 -1.83 -11.24
C ALA A 18 -1.03 -2.40 -11.29
N THR A 19 -0.79 -3.52 -10.64
CA THR A 19 0.53 -4.18 -10.53
C THR A 19 0.67 -5.41 -11.44
N GLY A 20 -0.33 -5.72 -12.28
CA GLY A 20 -0.32 -6.94 -13.09
C GLY A 20 -0.31 -8.21 -12.24
N GLY A 21 -1.07 -8.21 -11.15
CA GLY A 21 -1.16 -9.31 -10.18
C GLY A 21 0.04 -9.41 -9.24
N PHE A 22 0.63 -8.27 -8.86
CA PHE A 22 1.89 -8.21 -8.11
C PHE A 22 3.02 -8.96 -8.82
N SER A 23 3.08 -8.82 -10.15
CA SER A 23 4.10 -9.47 -10.98
C SER A 23 5.51 -9.09 -10.52
N PRO A 24 6.47 -10.05 -10.48
CA PRO A 24 7.88 -9.75 -10.24
C PRO A 24 8.46 -8.70 -11.19
N SER A 25 7.96 -8.60 -12.43
CA SER A 25 8.39 -7.58 -13.39
C SER A 25 8.07 -6.15 -12.96
N ASN A 26 7.07 -5.99 -12.08
CA ASN A 26 6.67 -4.71 -11.51
C ASN A 26 7.26 -4.48 -10.12
N GLN A 27 8.01 -5.44 -9.57
CA GLN A 27 8.63 -5.29 -8.26
C GLN A 27 9.86 -4.38 -8.35
N ILE A 28 9.88 -3.33 -7.55
CA ILE A 28 10.97 -2.34 -7.50
C ILE A 28 11.80 -2.41 -6.22
N GLY A 29 11.36 -3.22 -5.24
CA GLY A 29 12.13 -3.49 -4.04
C GLY A 29 11.48 -4.52 -3.12
N SER A 30 12.27 -5.11 -2.24
CA SER A 30 11.82 -5.98 -1.15
C SER A 30 12.72 -5.87 0.06
N GLY A 31 12.17 -6.16 1.22
CA GLY A 31 12.91 -6.27 2.47
C GLY A 31 12.03 -6.81 3.59
N GLY A 32 12.54 -6.79 4.82
CA GLY A 32 11.83 -7.35 5.98
C GLY A 32 10.45 -6.73 6.25
N PHE A 33 10.19 -5.52 5.76
CA PHE A 33 8.90 -4.83 5.94
C PHE A 33 7.86 -5.16 4.86
N GLY A 34 8.25 -5.85 3.79
CA GLY A 34 7.38 -6.16 2.66
C GLY A 34 8.04 -5.90 1.31
N SER A 35 7.20 -5.85 0.27
CA SER A 35 7.61 -5.67 -1.12
C SER A 35 6.99 -4.40 -1.69
N VAL A 36 7.72 -3.72 -2.56
CA VAL A 36 7.27 -2.51 -3.24
C VAL A 36 7.15 -2.80 -4.73
N TYR A 37 6.00 -2.46 -5.29
CA TYR A 37 5.67 -2.63 -6.70
C TYR A 37 5.40 -1.28 -7.35
N LYS A 38 5.83 -1.13 -8.60
CA LYS A 38 5.34 -0.09 -9.51
C LYS A 38 3.93 -0.47 -9.97
N GLY A 39 3.01 0.48 -9.99
CA GLY A 39 1.69 0.27 -10.57
C GLY A 39 1.15 1.51 -11.26
N ILE A 40 0.07 1.34 -12.04
CA ILE A 40 -0.66 2.43 -12.70
C ILE A 40 -2.07 2.47 -12.12
N LEU A 41 -2.38 3.51 -11.36
CA LEU A 41 -3.66 3.71 -10.66
C LEU A 41 -4.44 4.77 -11.42
N ASN A 42 -5.42 4.36 -12.23
CA ASN A 42 -6.05 5.12 -13.34
C ASN A 42 -5.21 5.07 -14.62
N GLN A 43 -5.58 4.17 -15.53
CA GLN A 43 -4.89 3.99 -16.82
C GLN A 43 -5.07 5.21 -17.74
N GLU A 44 -6.21 5.89 -17.69
CA GLU A 44 -6.49 7.07 -18.51
C GLU A 44 -5.56 8.26 -18.17
N GLU A 45 -5.22 8.42 -16.90
CA GLU A 45 -4.35 9.49 -16.40
C GLU A 45 -2.87 9.09 -16.33
N ASN A 46 -2.53 7.82 -16.64
CA ASN A 46 -1.19 7.25 -16.51
C ASN A 46 -0.51 7.55 -15.17
N ASN A 47 -1.28 7.55 -14.08
CA ASN A 47 -0.78 7.90 -12.77
C ASN A 47 0.02 6.73 -12.17
N VAL A 48 1.35 6.83 -12.32
CA VAL A 48 2.32 5.84 -11.83
C VAL A 48 2.53 6.03 -10.33
N VAL A 49 2.38 4.95 -9.58
CA VAL A 49 2.48 4.94 -8.11
C VAL A 49 3.42 3.85 -7.61
N ALA A 50 3.87 3.98 -6.37
CA ALA A 50 4.54 2.90 -5.64
C ALA A 50 3.58 2.25 -4.63
N ILE A 51 3.44 0.93 -4.72
CA ILE A 51 2.53 0.14 -3.89
C ILE A 51 3.38 -0.75 -2.98
N LYS A 52 3.46 -0.40 -1.70
CA LYS A 52 4.16 -1.18 -0.67
C LYS A 52 3.19 -2.17 -0.03
N VAL A 53 3.33 -3.44 -0.35
CA VAL A 53 2.61 -4.56 0.28
C VAL A 53 3.37 -4.98 1.53
N LEU A 54 2.71 -4.97 2.69
CA LEU A 54 3.37 -5.27 3.97
C LEU A 54 3.53 -6.77 4.18
N ASN A 55 4.67 -7.19 4.73
CA ASN A 55 4.84 -8.53 5.26
C ASN A 55 4.11 -8.68 6.60
N LEU A 56 2.91 -9.26 6.59
CA LEU A 56 2.07 -9.41 7.78
C LEU A 56 2.51 -10.50 8.76
N GLN A 57 3.40 -11.41 8.33
CA GLN A 57 3.96 -12.44 9.22
C GLN A 57 4.91 -11.86 10.27
N GLN A 58 5.41 -10.65 10.03
CA GLN A 58 6.31 -9.97 10.95
C GLN A 58 5.57 -9.43 12.18
N LYS A 59 6.10 -9.72 13.38
CA LYS A 59 5.52 -9.26 14.65
C LYS A 59 5.24 -7.76 14.62
N GLY A 60 4.00 -7.38 14.90
CA GLY A 60 3.57 -5.98 14.93
C GLY A 60 3.40 -5.31 13.55
N ALA A 61 3.36 -6.07 12.44
CA ALA A 61 3.07 -5.52 11.11
C ALA A 61 1.77 -4.69 11.07
N SER A 62 0.69 -5.21 11.65
CA SER A 62 -0.58 -4.48 11.75
C SER A 62 -0.48 -3.17 12.54
N LYS A 63 0.33 -3.12 13.61
CA LYS A 63 0.57 -1.89 14.39
C LYS A 63 1.41 -0.89 13.59
N ARG A 64 2.46 -1.38 12.91
CA ARG A 64 3.31 -0.55 12.03
C ARG A 64 2.51 0.05 10.88
N PHE A 65 1.60 -0.71 10.29
CA PHE A 65 0.68 -0.20 9.26
C PHE A 65 -0.12 1.02 9.74
N VAL A 66 -0.75 0.92 10.92
CA VAL A 66 -1.50 2.05 11.50
C VAL A 66 -0.58 3.24 11.77
N VAL A 67 0.63 3.01 12.27
CA VAL A 67 1.62 4.06 12.52
C VAL A 67 2.08 4.73 11.21
N GLU A 68 2.45 3.97 10.19
CA GLU A 68 2.86 4.51 8.87
C GLU A 68 1.72 5.32 8.23
N CYS A 69 0.49 4.78 8.22
CA CYS A 69 -0.70 5.50 7.75
C CYS A 69 -0.89 6.83 8.48
N ASN A 70 -0.81 6.84 9.82
CA ASN A 70 -1.04 8.04 10.62
C ASN A 70 0.09 9.06 10.48
N ALA A 71 1.34 8.61 10.45
CA ALA A 71 2.51 9.48 10.34
C ALA A 71 2.53 10.21 8.99
N LEU A 72 2.43 9.46 7.89
CA LEU A 72 2.63 10.04 6.56
C LEU A 72 1.36 10.64 5.95
N ARG A 73 0.19 10.50 6.61
CA ARG A 73 -1.04 11.19 6.21
C ARG A 73 -0.94 12.71 6.38
N ASN A 74 -0.47 13.16 7.53
CA ASN A 74 -0.54 14.58 7.93
C ASN A 74 0.76 15.34 7.68
N ILE A 75 1.87 14.64 7.44
CA ILE A 75 3.16 15.28 7.20
C ILE A 75 3.22 15.74 5.75
N ARG A 76 3.39 17.06 5.56
CA ARG A 76 3.68 17.68 4.27
C ARG A 76 5.07 18.30 4.34
N HIS A 77 6.05 17.62 3.74
CA HIS A 77 7.42 18.10 3.70
C HIS A 77 8.06 17.72 2.37
N ARG A 78 8.84 18.63 1.77
CA ARG A 78 9.47 18.43 0.45
C ARG A 78 10.37 17.19 0.34
N ASN A 79 10.88 16.69 1.47
CA ASN A 79 11.77 15.52 1.51
C ASN A 79 11.09 14.26 2.06
N LEU A 80 9.77 14.27 2.26
CA LEU A 80 9.01 13.12 2.75
C LEU A 80 7.94 12.73 1.75
N VAL A 81 7.91 11.45 1.40
CA VAL A 81 6.90 10.90 0.49
C VAL A 81 5.57 10.81 1.23
N LYS A 82 4.54 11.41 0.64
CA LYS A 82 3.18 11.39 1.18
C LYS A 82 2.50 10.08 0.78
N ILE A 83 1.67 9.51 1.66
CA ILE A 83 0.77 8.41 1.28
C ILE A 83 -0.45 8.99 0.56
N LEU A 84 -0.77 8.45 -0.61
CA LEU A 84 -1.98 8.78 -1.39
C LEU A 84 -3.22 8.07 -0.84
N THR A 85 -3.10 6.76 -0.60
CA THR A 85 -4.17 5.88 -0.14
C THR A 85 -3.58 4.64 0.53
N CYS A 86 -4.41 3.87 1.23
CA CYS A 86 -4.03 2.58 1.77
C CYS A 86 -5.10 1.53 1.48
N CYS A 87 -4.68 0.28 1.44
CA CYS A 87 -5.54 -0.90 1.38
C CYS A 87 -5.45 -1.66 2.70
N SER A 88 -6.59 -2.06 3.25
CA SER A 88 -6.69 -2.96 4.40
C SER A 88 -7.94 -3.80 4.21
N CYS A 89 -7.79 -4.98 3.64
CA CYS A 89 -8.86 -5.91 3.28
C CYS A 89 -8.33 -7.35 3.28
N THR A 90 -9.05 -8.27 2.64
CA THR A 90 -8.59 -9.62 2.34
C THR A 90 -8.20 -9.76 0.87
N ASP A 91 -7.23 -10.64 0.57
CA ASP A 91 -6.91 -11.05 -0.80
C ASP A 91 -7.95 -12.05 -1.36
N TYR A 92 -7.76 -12.52 -2.59
CA TYR A 92 -8.65 -13.51 -3.22
C TYR A 92 -8.65 -14.89 -2.54
N ASN A 93 -7.65 -15.17 -1.70
CA ASN A 93 -7.53 -16.42 -0.94
C ASN A 93 -8.11 -16.28 0.49
N GLY A 94 -8.64 -15.10 0.85
CA GLY A 94 -9.15 -14.82 2.19
C GLY A 94 -8.09 -14.46 3.22
N ASN A 95 -6.82 -14.23 2.82
CA ASN A 95 -5.77 -13.80 3.73
C ASN A 95 -5.85 -12.30 3.97
N ASP A 96 -5.48 -11.86 5.18
CA ASP A 96 -5.29 -10.43 5.46
C ASP A 96 -4.31 -9.80 4.47
N PHE A 97 -4.68 -8.64 3.94
CA PHE A 97 -3.89 -7.87 2.99
C PHE A 97 -3.82 -6.41 3.43
N LYS A 98 -2.60 -5.87 3.49
CA LYS A 98 -2.37 -4.45 3.78
C LYS A 98 -1.31 -3.88 2.85
N ALA A 99 -1.62 -2.71 2.29
CA ALA A 99 -0.72 -2.00 1.42
C ALA A 99 -0.81 -0.48 1.59
N LEU A 100 0.30 0.21 1.34
CA LEU A 100 0.38 1.67 1.25
C LEU A 100 0.66 2.07 -0.19
N VAL A 101 0.02 3.15 -0.63
CA VAL A 101 0.23 3.72 -1.97
C VAL A 101 0.85 5.09 -1.80
N PHE A 102 1.96 5.32 -2.50
CA PHE A 102 2.73 6.57 -2.51
C PHE A 102 2.69 7.20 -3.89
#